data_AF-A0AA36G7P4-F1
#
_entry.id   AF-A0AA36G7P4-F1
#
_cell.length_a   1.000
_cell.length_b   1.000
_cell.length_c   1.000
_cell.angle_alpha   90.00
_cell.angle_beta   90.00
_cell.angle_gamma   90.00
#
_symmetry.space_group_name_H-M   'P 1'
#
loop_
_entity.id
_entity.type
_entity.pdbx_description
1 polymer ?
#
loop_
_entity_poly.entity_id
_entity_poly.type
_entity_poly.pdbx_seq_one_letter_code
_entity_poly.pdbx_strand_id
1 'polypeptide(L)'
;MGESDNSPKFDPFFRALKFFRENDLEECEKECTAILLKNPLDQAAWSLKLQCLTEGVYIDELENNDVGIAETFLDQNVIAPNARPGTSFNRPNTTARGNNPLLRPQTNMGRPLSGVVRPMTTARPGTMDQAVRTSRTAKTARAVTSSSARFVRLGTASMTSQADGPFVNLARLNIEKYAKDPQVNRPLFEYVFHHEGDIKVAHQV
;
A
#
# COMPACT_ATOMS: atom_id res chain seq x y z
N MET A 1 -48.51 15.15 -16.78
CA MET A 1 -47.89 16.34 -16.15
C MET A 1 -46.51 15.89 -15.68
N GLY A 2 -45.49 16.02 -16.53
CA GLY A 2 -44.13 15.65 -16.16
C GLY A 2 -43.49 16.83 -15.47
N GLU A 3 -43.30 16.76 -14.15
CA GLU A 3 -42.42 17.69 -13.44
C GLU A 3 -41.03 17.54 -14.06
N SER A 4 -40.65 18.53 -14.86
CA SER A 4 -39.25 18.72 -15.20
C SER A 4 -38.56 19.13 -13.91
N ASP A 5 -37.88 18.16 -13.29
CA ASP A 5 -37.04 18.39 -12.13
C ASP A 5 -36.06 19.52 -12.47
N ASN A 6 -36.34 20.69 -11.90
CA ASN A 6 -35.65 21.95 -12.17
C ASN A 6 -34.46 22.10 -11.21
N SER A 7 -33.79 20.99 -10.95
CA SER A 7 -32.52 20.95 -10.25
C SER A 7 -31.45 21.55 -11.18
N PRO A 8 -30.50 22.37 -10.66
CA PRO A 8 -29.43 22.90 -11.48
C PRO A 8 -28.66 21.73 -12.12
N LYS A 9 -28.77 21.60 -13.45
CA LYS A 9 -28.09 20.56 -14.23
C LYS A 9 -26.62 20.91 -14.32
N PHE A 10 -25.85 20.49 -13.32
CA PHE A 10 -24.40 20.54 -13.38
C PHE A 10 -23.88 19.52 -14.40
N ASP A 11 -22.81 19.89 -15.08
CA ASP A 11 -22.07 18.97 -15.95
C ASP A 11 -21.69 17.70 -15.15
N PRO A 12 -21.96 16.48 -15.67
CA PRO A 12 -21.66 15.24 -14.95
C PRO A 12 -20.21 15.14 -14.50
N PHE A 13 -19.26 15.63 -15.31
CA PHE A 13 -17.84 15.61 -14.95
C PHE A 13 -17.53 16.57 -13.79
N PHE A 14 -18.11 17.77 -13.79
CA PHE A 14 -18.01 18.70 -12.67
C PHE A 14 -18.58 18.11 -11.38
N ARG A 15 -19.70 17.38 -11.47
CA ARG A 15 -20.28 16.66 -10.32
C ARG A 15 -19.33 15.58 -9.79
N ALA A 16 -18.71 14.79 -10.66
CA ALA A 16 -17.72 13.79 -10.27
C ALA A 16 -16.50 14.43 -9.57
N LEU A 17 -15.98 15.54 -10.09
CA LEU A 17 -14.89 16.28 -9.45
C LEU A 17 -15.26 16.80 -8.06
N LYS A 18 -16.52 17.23 -7.87
CA LYS A 18 -17.01 17.67 -6.57
C LYS A 18 -17.00 16.51 -5.58
N PHE A 19 -17.55 15.35 -5.94
CA PHE A 19 -17.53 14.15 -5.10
C PHE A 19 -16.12 13.72 -4.75
N PHE A 20 -15.20 13.72 -5.72
CA PHE A 20 -13.79 13.42 -5.46
C PHE A 20 -13.17 14.37 -4.44
N ARG A 21 -13.44 15.67 -4.53
CA ARG A 21 -12.95 16.67 -3.56
C ARG A 21 -13.57 16.54 -2.17
N GLU A 22 -14.80 16.06 -2.09
CA GLU A 22 -15.50 15.77 -0.83
C GLU A 22 -15.11 14.41 -0.23
N ASN A 23 -14.26 13.64 -0.92
CA ASN A 23 -13.85 12.27 -0.58
C ASN A 23 -15.00 11.25 -0.66
N ASP A 24 -16.07 11.56 -1.38
CA ASP A 24 -17.18 10.65 -1.68
C ASP A 24 -16.82 9.78 -2.90
N LEU A 25 -15.91 8.83 -2.69
CA LEU A 25 -15.30 8.03 -3.76
C LEU A 25 -16.31 7.12 -4.49
N GLU A 26 -17.26 6.51 -3.78
CA GLU A 26 -18.23 5.59 -4.40
C GLU A 26 -19.14 6.30 -5.41
N GLU A 27 -19.59 7.52 -5.11
CA GLU A 27 -20.43 8.31 -6.01
C GLU A 27 -19.62 8.89 -7.17
N CYS A 28 -18.37 9.30 -6.92
CA CYS A 28 -17.44 9.69 -7.98
C CYS A 28 -17.21 8.56 -8.98
N GLU A 29 -17.00 7.32 -8.51
CA GLU A 29 -16.81 6.16 -9.37
C GLU A 29 -18.04 5.91 -10.25
N LYS A 30 -19.25 5.93 -9.67
CA LYS A 30 -20.52 5.75 -10.38
C LYS A 30 -20.75 6.83 -11.45
N GLU A 31 -20.43 8.08 -11.16
CA GLU A 31 -20.54 9.16 -12.14
C GLU A 31 -19.51 9.00 -13.26
N CYS A 32 -18.26 8.65 -12.93
CA CYS A 32 -17.23 8.41 -13.93
C CYS A 32 -17.57 7.21 -14.83
N THR A 33 -18.13 6.13 -14.27
CA THR A 33 -18.59 4.99 -15.08
C THR A 33 -19.72 5.40 -16.01
N ALA A 34 -20.69 6.20 -15.54
CA ALA A 34 -21.77 6.72 -16.37
C ALA A 34 -21.28 7.62 -17.51
N ILE A 35 -20.23 8.41 -17.29
CA ILE A 35 -19.58 9.24 -18.33
C ILE A 35 -18.86 8.34 -19.35
N LEU A 36 -18.07 7.38 -18.88
CA LEU A 36 -17.30 6.48 -19.75
C LEU A 36 -18.18 5.55 -20.59
N LEU A 37 -19.36 5.16 -20.08
CA LEU A 37 -20.35 4.40 -20.85
C LEU A 37 -20.93 5.20 -22.02
N LYS A 38 -21.04 6.53 -21.87
CA LYS A 38 -21.51 7.43 -22.94
C LYS A 38 -20.39 7.80 -23.91
N ASN A 39 -19.19 8.08 -23.39
CA ASN A 39 -18.02 8.43 -24.17
C ASN A 39 -16.78 7.65 -23.66
N PRO A 40 -16.40 6.55 -24.32
CA PRO A 40 -15.28 5.72 -23.88
C PRO A 40 -13.90 6.35 -24.14
N LEU A 41 -13.82 7.46 -24.89
CA LEU A 41 -12.57 8.13 -25.24
C LEU A 41 -12.26 9.33 -24.33
N ASP A 42 -13.10 9.59 -23.32
CA ASP A 42 -12.89 10.69 -22.38
C ASP A 42 -11.75 10.37 -21.40
N GLN A 43 -10.57 10.95 -21.69
CA GLN A 43 -9.37 10.77 -20.87
C GLN A 43 -9.50 11.38 -19.47
N ALA A 44 -10.27 12.46 -19.31
CA ALA A 44 -10.39 13.15 -18.02
C ALA A 44 -11.24 12.34 -17.04
N ALA A 45 -12.37 11.80 -17.50
CA ALA A 45 -13.18 10.86 -16.73
C ALA A 45 -12.41 9.57 -16.43
N TRP A 46 -11.58 9.10 -17.37
CA TRP A 46 -10.74 7.93 -17.19
C TRP A 46 -9.68 8.14 -16.09
N SER A 47 -8.93 9.24 -16.14
CA SER A 47 -7.92 9.57 -15.14
C SER A 47 -8.54 9.81 -13.75
N LEU A 48 -9.69 10.46 -13.69
CA LEU A 48 -10.39 10.73 -12.43
C LEU A 48 -10.85 9.41 -11.78
N LYS A 49 -11.35 8.46 -12.57
CA LYS A 49 -11.72 7.14 -12.06
C LYS A 49 -10.50 6.37 -11.54
N LEU A 50 -9.35 6.41 -12.23
CA LEU A 50 -8.11 5.79 -11.76
C LEU A 50 -7.69 6.35 -10.39
N GLN A 51 -7.74 7.67 -10.23
CA GLN A 51 -7.44 8.33 -8.96
C GLN A 51 -8.42 7.93 -7.86
N CYS A 52 -9.72 7.93 -8.17
CA CYS A 52 -10.76 7.52 -7.23
C CYS A 52 -10.55 6.09 -6.69
N LEU A 53 -10.24 5.15 -7.57
CA LEU A 53 -9.94 3.76 -7.19
C LEU A 53 -8.66 3.65 -6.36
N THR A 54 -7.66 4.49 -6.66
CA THR A 54 -6.39 4.53 -5.94
C THR A 54 -6.57 5.08 -4.53
N GLU A 55 -7.24 6.23 -4.39
CA GLU A 55 -7.47 6.89 -3.09
C GLU A 55 -8.26 6.00 -2.12
N GLY A 56 -9.18 5.17 -2.62
CA GLY A 56 -9.93 4.24 -1.79
C GLY A 56 -9.07 3.16 -1.10
N VAL A 57 -7.86 2.91 -1.63
CA VAL A 57 -6.93 1.88 -1.12
C VAL A 57 -5.56 2.46 -0.78
N TYR A 58 -5.41 3.78 -0.87
CA TYR A 58 -4.14 4.45 -0.70
C TYR A 58 -3.65 4.30 0.74
N ILE A 59 -2.38 3.94 0.88
CA ILE A 59 -1.67 3.84 2.15
C ILE A 59 -0.34 4.55 1.95
N ASP A 60 0.05 5.39 2.90
CA ASP A 60 1.34 6.05 2.88
C ASP A 60 2.49 5.02 2.85
N GLU A 61 3.34 5.09 1.83
CA GLU A 61 4.49 4.20 1.65
C GLU A 61 5.47 4.23 2.81
N LEU A 62 5.59 5.37 3.51
CA LEU A 62 6.45 5.47 4.69
C LEU A 62 5.91 4.63 5.86
N GLU A 63 4.60 4.49 5.97
CA GLU A 63 3.96 3.70 7.01
C GLU A 63 3.70 2.25 6.56
N ASN A 64 3.66 1.96 5.25
CA ASN A 64 3.50 0.60 4.70
C ASN A 64 4.78 -0.27 4.74
N ASN A 65 5.76 0.13 5.53
CA ASN A 65 7.04 -0.56 5.66
C ASN A 65 6.92 -1.81 6.54
N ASP A 66 6.61 -2.96 5.93
CA ASP A 66 6.60 -4.28 6.56
C ASP A 66 7.74 -5.17 6.03
N VAL A 67 8.45 -5.86 6.95
CA VAL A 67 9.59 -6.75 6.62
C VAL A 67 9.20 -8.21 6.88
N GLY A 68 9.30 -9.05 5.85
CA GLY A 68 8.99 -10.49 5.91
C GLY A 68 10.14 -11.34 6.47
N ILE A 69 9.87 -12.61 6.77
CA ILE A 69 10.88 -13.56 7.30
C ILE A 69 12.08 -13.70 6.33
N ALA A 70 11.82 -13.80 5.02
CA ALA A 70 12.83 -13.95 3.99
C ALA A 70 13.75 -12.73 3.90
N GLU A 71 13.20 -11.53 3.73
CA GLU A 71 13.97 -10.27 3.75
C GLU A 71 14.74 -10.11 5.04
N THR A 72 14.17 -10.56 6.15
CA THR A 72 14.91 -10.47 7.38
C THR A 72 16.10 -11.47 7.34
N PHE A 73 15.93 -12.77 7.03
CA PHE A 73 16.94 -13.86 7.26
C PHE A 73 17.84 -14.17 6.07
N LEU A 74 17.30 -14.09 4.86
CA LEU A 74 17.95 -14.51 3.63
C LEU A 74 18.60 -13.33 2.90
N ASP A 75 18.10 -12.11 3.12
CA ASP A 75 18.68 -10.90 2.53
C ASP A 75 19.84 -10.36 3.38
N GLN A 76 21.05 -10.38 2.81
CA GLN A 76 22.29 -9.99 3.48
C GLN A 76 22.78 -8.63 3.00
N ASN A 77 22.05 -7.57 3.35
CA ASN A 77 22.42 -6.18 3.01
C ASN A 77 23.34 -5.52 4.05
N VAL A 78 23.83 -6.25 5.05
CA VAL A 78 24.69 -5.71 6.12
C VAL A 78 26.17 -5.87 5.75
N ILE A 79 26.85 -4.74 5.52
CA ILE A 79 28.28 -4.71 5.18
C ILE A 79 29.15 -5.19 6.35
N ALA A 80 28.83 -4.76 7.58
CA ALA A 80 29.61 -5.06 8.78
C ALA A 80 28.80 -5.94 9.75
N PRO A 81 28.91 -7.28 9.68
CA PRO A 81 28.17 -8.17 10.58
C PRO A 81 28.59 -8.00 12.05
N ASN A 82 29.85 -7.62 12.29
CA ASN A 82 30.42 -7.36 13.61
C ASN A 82 30.67 -5.87 13.82
N ALA A 83 29.65 -5.04 13.59
CA ALA A 83 29.72 -3.61 13.83
C ALA A 83 30.04 -3.31 15.31
N ARG A 84 30.82 -2.26 15.56
CA ARG A 84 31.11 -1.78 16.92
C ARG A 84 29.80 -1.41 17.62
N PRO A 85 29.67 -1.62 18.95
CA PRO A 85 28.51 -1.17 19.68
C PRO A 85 28.21 0.32 19.43
N GLY A 86 26.97 0.63 19.07
CA GLY A 86 26.52 1.99 18.75
C GLY A 86 26.64 2.39 17.28
N THR A 87 27.27 1.59 16.41
CA THR A 87 27.39 1.89 14.98
C THR A 87 26.43 1.05 14.11
N SER A 88 25.46 0.36 14.72
CA SER A 88 24.40 -0.37 14.01
C SER A 88 23.12 -0.42 14.85
N PHE A 89 21.98 -0.66 14.20
CA PHE A 89 20.69 -0.87 14.87
C PHE A 89 20.54 -2.26 15.51
N ASN A 90 21.41 -3.21 15.14
CA ASN A 90 21.45 -4.53 15.75
C ASN A 90 21.97 -4.39 17.18
N ARG A 91 21.33 -5.11 18.11
CA ARG A 91 21.69 -5.01 19.52
C ARG A 91 23.12 -5.56 19.70
N PRO A 92 24.07 -4.76 20.21
CA PRO A 92 25.40 -5.27 20.48
C PRO A 92 25.36 -6.27 21.64
N ASN A 93 26.19 -7.33 21.57
CA ASN A 93 26.43 -8.28 22.66
C ASN A 93 27.27 -7.64 23.78
N THR A 94 26.90 -6.44 24.22
CA THR A 94 27.54 -5.75 25.34
C THR A 94 26.78 -6.01 26.63
N THR A 95 27.50 -6.22 27.72
CA THR A 95 26.99 -6.44 29.08
C THR A 95 26.39 -5.18 29.74
N ALA A 96 26.25 -4.07 29.00
CA ALA A 96 25.64 -2.85 29.50
C ALA A 96 24.20 -3.13 29.92
N ARG A 97 23.95 -3.08 31.23
CA ARG A 97 22.63 -3.27 31.84
C ARG A 97 21.70 -2.15 31.37
N GLY A 98 20.90 -2.42 30.35
CA GLY A 98 19.79 -1.55 29.97
C GLY A 98 18.70 -1.52 31.05
N ASN A 99 17.67 -0.71 30.80
CA ASN A 99 16.52 -0.48 31.69
C ASN A 99 16.04 -1.74 32.41
N ASN A 100 15.83 -1.64 33.73
CA ASN A 100 15.41 -2.74 34.58
C ASN A 100 14.01 -3.27 34.13
N PRO A 101 13.88 -4.56 33.79
CA PRO A 101 12.58 -5.17 33.44
C PRO A 101 11.50 -5.01 34.53
N LEU A 102 11.91 -4.86 35.80
CA LEU A 102 10.98 -4.60 36.90
C LEU A 102 10.32 -3.21 36.81
N LEU A 103 11.00 -2.23 36.21
CA LEU A 103 10.50 -0.85 36.07
C LEU A 103 9.74 -0.64 34.75
N ARG A 104 10.07 -1.40 33.70
CA ARG A 104 9.40 -1.31 32.40
C ARG A 104 9.33 -2.68 31.74
N PRO A 105 8.12 -3.18 31.42
CA PRO A 105 7.97 -4.43 30.70
C PRO A 105 8.68 -4.36 29.35
N GLN A 106 9.27 -5.49 28.95
CA GLN A 106 10.05 -5.61 27.74
C GLN A 106 9.38 -6.58 26.77
N THR A 107 9.60 -6.34 25.48
CA THR A 107 9.33 -7.33 24.42
C THR A 107 10.22 -8.55 24.59
N ASN A 108 9.91 -9.65 23.89
CA ASN A 108 10.71 -10.89 23.88
C ASN A 108 12.19 -10.68 23.53
N MET A 109 12.51 -9.56 22.87
CA MET A 109 13.86 -9.19 22.44
C MET A 109 14.63 -8.33 23.46
N GLY A 110 14.06 -8.13 24.64
CA GLY A 110 14.61 -7.29 25.71
C GLY A 110 14.65 -5.80 25.35
N ARG A 111 13.86 -5.36 24.37
CA ARG A 111 13.59 -3.93 24.12
C ARG A 111 12.39 -3.52 24.97
N PRO A 112 12.46 -2.43 25.75
CA PRO A 112 11.31 -1.92 26.49
C PRO A 112 10.12 -1.66 25.56
N LEU A 113 8.89 -1.95 26.04
CA LEU A 113 7.68 -1.68 25.26
C LEU A 113 7.57 -0.19 24.92
N SER A 114 7.33 0.13 23.65
CA SER A 114 7.04 1.48 23.15
C SER A 114 5.60 1.88 23.44
N GLY A 115 5.32 3.18 23.60
CA GLY A 115 3.95 3.71 23.70
C GLY A 115 3.28 3.95 22.34
N VAL A 116 4.04 3.84 21.25
CA VAL A 116 3.54 3.99 19.86
C VAL A 116 3.90 2.74 19.07
N VAL A 117 2.92 2.19 18.37
CA VAL A 117 3.04 1.03 17.49
C VAL A 117 3.02 1.52 16.05
N ARG A 118 4.06 1.19 15.28
CA ARG A 118 4.13 1.43 13.83
C ARG A 118 4.44 0.12 13.11
N PRO A 119 4.00 -0.07 11.84
CA PRO A 119 4.30 -1.27 11.06
C PRO A 119 5.79 -1.64 11.08
N MET A 120 6.66 -0.65 10.86
CA MET A 120 8.13 -0.83 10.88
C MET A 120 8.74 -0.80 12.29
N THR A 121 8.36 -1.74 13.15
CA THR A 121 9.00 -1.93 14.47
C THR A 121 9.96 -3.11 14.43
N THR A 122 11.13 -2.95 13.81
CA THR A 122 12.07 -4.07 13.60
C THR A 122 12.82 -4.49 14.86
N ALA A 123 12.93 -5.80 15.09
CA ALA A 123 13.88 -6.38 16.03
C ALA A 123 14.49 -7.70 15.49
N ARG A 124 15.81 -7.85 15.63
CA ARG A 124 16.51 -9.13 15.53
C ARG A 124 17.52 -9.32 16.66
N PRO A 125 17.52 -10.47 17.36
CA PRO A 125 18.15 -11.71 16.83
C PRO A 125 17.25 -12.98 16.85
N GLY A 126 17.80 -14.11 16.39
CA GLY A 126 17.20 -15.46 16.39
C GLY A 126 17.57 -16.26 15.14
N THR A 127 17.14 -17.52 15.03
CA THR A 127 17.24 -18.31 13.79
C THR A 127 15.92 -18.25 13.01
N MET A 128 15.94 -18.66 11.73
CA MET A 128 14.73 -18.77 10.92
C MET A 128 13.71 -19.75 11.54
N ASP A 129 14.17 -20.90 12.05
CA ASP A 129 13.31 -21.88 12.75
C ASP A 129 12.63 -21.27 13.99
N GLN A 130 13.36 -20.47 14.75
CA GLN A 130 12.78 -19.74 15.88
C GLN A 130 11.72 -18.74 15.42
N ALA A 131 11.94 -18.04 14.30
CA ALA A 131 10.97 -17.07 13.79
C ALA A 131 9.65 -17.70 13.35
N VAL A 132 9.70 -18.91 12.77
CA VAL A 132 8.50 -19.66 12.37
C VAL A 132 7.76 -20.22 13.59
N ARG A 133 8.49 -20.63 14.64
CA ARG A 133 7.90 -21.19 15.87
C ARG A 133 7.36 -20.14 16.83
N THR A 134 7.82 -18.89 16.74
CA THR A 134 7.32 -17.78 17.56
C THR A 134 5.99 -17.24 17.03
N SER A 135 5.21 -16.59 17.90
CA SER A 135 3.97 -15.93 17.47
C SER A 135 4.23 -14.89 16.38
N ARG A 136 3.33 -14.82 15.40
CA ARG A 136 3.50 -13.99 14.18
C ARG A 136 3.53 -12.48 14.44
N THR A 137 3.14 -12.03 15.63
CA THR A 137 3.14 -10.62 16.05
C THR A 137 4.16 -10.34 17.16
N ALA A 138 5.02 -11.31 17.49
CA ALA A 138 6.02 -11.14 18.56
C ALA A 138 7.06 -10.04 18.27
N LYS A 139 7.31 -9.77 16.98
CA LYS A 139 8.44 -8.95 16.52
C LYS A 139 8.02 -7.80 15.59
N THR A 140 6.76 -7.77 15.16
CA THR A 140 6.21 -6.84 14.18
C THR A 140 4.82 -6.42 14.64
N ALA A 141 4.40 -5.20 14.29
CA ALA A 141 3.08 -4.69 14.66
C ALA A 141 1.93 -5.45 13.97
N ARG A 142 2.21 -6.08 12.82
CA ARG A 142 1.29 -6.92 12.05
C ARG A 142 1.80 -8.36 12.00
N ALA A 143 0.93 -9.30 11.64
CA ALA A 143 1.32 -10.69 11.52
C ALA A 143 2.37 -10.88 10.42
N VAL A 144 3.54 -11.41 10.78
CA VAL A 144 4.65 -11.63 9.85
C VAL A 144 4.31 -12.69 8.81
N THR A 145 4.72 -12.42 7.56
CA THR A 145 4.60 -13.29 6.39
C THR A 145 5.97 -13.75 5.90
N SER A 146 6.01 -14.74 5.00
CA SER A 146 7.27 -15.25 4.43
C SER A 146 8.06 -14.17 3.68
N SER A 147 7.39 -13.36 2.86
CA SER A 147 7.92 -12.16 2.17
C SER A 147 7.06 -10.96 2.53
N SER A 148 7.55 -9.74 2.35
CA SER A 148 6.78 -8.52 2.62
C SER A 148 5.40 -8.57 1.97
N ALA A 149 4.38 -8.23 2.76
CA ALA A 149 2.99 -8.21 2.34
C ALA A 149 2.66 -7.02 1.41
N ARG A 150 3.61 -6.09 1.17
CA ARG A 150 3.42 -4.91 0.31
C ARG A 150 2.81 -5.24 -1.05
N PHE A 151 3.13 -6.41 -1.59
CA PHE A 151 2.75 -6.82 -2.95
C PHE A 151 1.74 -7.97 -2.96
N VAL A 152 1.24 -8.39 -1.80
CA VAL A 152 0.31 -9.52 -1.70
C VAL A 152 -1.12 -9.01 -1.86
N ARG A 153 -1.46 -8.61 -3.09
CA ARG A 153 -2.85 -8.58 -3.58
C ARG A 153 -3.18 -9.79 -4.47
N LEU A 154 -2.23 -10.71 -4.66
CA LEU A 154 -2.42 -11.95 -5.44
C LEU A 154 -3.41 -12.95 -4.81
N GLY A 155 -3.63 -12.89 -3.49
CA GLY A 155 -4.52 -13.83 -2.78
C GLY A 155 -5.90 -13.27 -2.38
N THR A 156 -6.08 -11.95 -2.44
CA THR A 156 -7.32 -11.23 -2.13
C THR A 156 -8.00 -10.64 -3.36
N ALA A 157 -7.44 -10.83 -4.57
CA ALA A 157 -8.08 -10.45 -5.82
C ALA A 157 -9.51 -11.04 -5.99
N SER A 158 -9.79 -12.20 -5.36
CA SER A 158 -11.15 -12.77 -5.30
C SER A 158 -12.07 -12.12 -4.26
N MET A 159 -11.54 -11.35 -3.30
CA MET A 159 -12.32 -10.57 -2.33
C MET A 159 -12.59 -9.14 -2.80
N THR A 160 -11.76 -8.61 -3.70
CA THR A 160 -11.95 -7.28 -4.33
C THR A 160 -12.47 -7.38 -5.76
N SER A 161 -13.07 -8.53 -6.15
CA SER A 161 -13.71 -8.66 -7.44
C SER A 161 -14.89 -7.68 -7.52
N GLN A 162 -14.68 -6.54 -8.17
CA GLN A 162 -15.80 -5.71 -8.63
C GLN A 162 -16.69 -6.60 -9.51
N ALA A 163 -18.01 -6.47 -9.38
CA ALA A 163 -18.95 -7.30 -10.13
C ALA A 163 -18.75 -7.22 -11.66
N ASP A 164 -18.18 -6.11 -12.14
CA ASP A 164 -17.85 -5.84 -13.55
C ASP A 164 -16.41 -6.23 -13.97
N GLY A 165 -15.61 -6.79 -13.06
CA GLY A 165 -14.20 -7.13 -13.31
C GLY A 165 -13.23 -5.95 -13.17
N PRO A 166 -11.95 -6.11 -13.54
CA PRO A 166 -10.93 -5.08 -13.37
C PRO A 166 -11.19 -3.88 -14.29
N PHE A 167 -11.04 -2.66 -13.78
CA PHE A 167 -11.30 -1.45 -14.56
C PHE A 167 -10.37 -1.32 -15.77
N VAL A 168 -9.07 -1.59 -15.58
CA VAL A 168 -8.07 -1.56 -16.66
C VAL A 168 -7.39 -2.92 -16.77
N ASN A 169 -7.42 -3.50 -17.97
CA ASN A 169 -6.65 -4.70 -18.25
C ASN A 169 -5.22 -4.33 -18.67
N LEU A 170 -4.29 -4.41 -17.71
CA LEU A 170 -2.88 -4.05 -17.93
C LEU A 170 -2.20 -4.87 -19.04
N ALA A 171 -2.61 -6.13 -19.25
CA ALA A 171 -2.02 -6.98 -20.29
C ALA A 171 -2.39 -6.54 -21.72
N ARG A 172 -3.46 -5.75 -21.88
CA ARG A 172 -3.92 -5.22 -23.17
C ARG A 172 -3.60 -3.75 -23.37
N LEU A 173 -3.19 -3.05 -22.31
CA LEU A 173 -2.88 -1.63 -22.37
C LEU A 173 -1.48 -1.42 -22.97
N ASN A 174 -1.36 -0.48 -23.91
CA ASN A 174 -0.04 -0.06 -24.40
C ASN A 174 0.59 0.91 -23.41
N ILE A 175 1.36 0.37 -22.46
CA ILE A 175 2.00 1.13 -21.37
C ILE A 175 2.90 2.24 -21.93
N GLU A 176 3.72 1.94 -22.94
CA GLU A 176 4.65 2.92 -23.52
C GLU A 176 3.96 4.18 -24.08
N LYS A 177 2.72 4.03 -24.57
CA LYS A 177 1.94 5.16 -25.08
C LYS A 177 1.49 6.07 -23.93
N TYR A 178 0.96 5.49 -22.85
CA TYR A 178 0.42 6.26 -21.73
C TYR A 178 1.51 6.79 -20.80
N ALA A 179 2.65 6.09 -20.70
CA ALA A 179 3.87 6.54 -20.01
C ALA A 179 4.36 7.91 -20.53
N LYS A 180 4.29 8.10 -21.85
CA LYS A 180 4.72 9.34 -22.53
C LYS A 180 3.73 10.48 -22.39
N ASP A 181 2.48 10.22 -22.00
CA ASP A 181 1.44 11.23 -21.88
C ASP A 181 1.44 11.86 -20.47
N PRO A 182 1.88 13.12 -20.30
CA PRO A 182 2.00 13.75 -18.99
C PRO A 182 0.66 14.00 -18.29
N GLN A 183 -0.47 13.95 -19.00
CA GLN A 183 -1.78 14.15 -18.40
C GLN A 183 -2.30 12.89 -17.69
N VAL A 184 -1.81 11.72 -18.11
CA VAL A 184 -2.40 10.43 -17.75
C VAL A 184 -1.40 9.48 -17.09
N ASN A 185 -0.09 9.68 -17.31
CA ASN A 185 0.95 8.81 -16.76
C ASN A 185 0.93 8.71 -15.24
N ARG A 186 0.79 9.83 -14.53
CA ARG A 186 0.75 9.87 -13.06
C ARG A 186 -0.44 9.11 -12.47
N PRO A 187 -1.71 9.42 -12.83
CA PRO A 187 -2.85 8.68 -12.28
C PRO A 187 -2.83 7.20 -12.68
N LEU A 188 -2.28 6.87 -13.86
CA LEU A 188 -2.08 5.47 -14.26
C LEU A 188 -1.02 4.78 -13.41
N PHE A 189 0.13 5.41 -13.17
CA PHE A 189 1.17 4.89 -12.30
C PHE A 189 0.64 4.64 -10.89
N GLU A 190 -0.03 5.63 -10.28
CA GLU A 190 -0.59 5.52 -8.94
C GLU A 190 -1.59 4.36 -8.84
N TYR A 191 -2.46 4.19 -9.84
CA TYR A 191 -3.38 3.04 -9.91
C TYR A 191 -2.65 1.70 -10.01
N VAL A 192 -1.68 1.56 -10.92
CA VAL A 192 -0.95 0.29 -11.07
C VAL A 192 -0.15 -0.05 -9.81
N PHE A 193 0.45 0.97 -9.19
CA PHE A 193 1.31 0.80 -8.03
C PHE A 193 0.53 0.51 -6.74
N HIS A 194 -0.50 1.32 -6.41
CA HIS A 194 -1.24 1.19 -5.15
C HIS A 194 -2.49 0.30 -5.25
N HIS A 195 -3.23 0.34 -6.36
CA HIS A 195 -4.44 -0.45 -6.52
C HIS A 195 -4.15 -1.88 -7.00
N GLU A 196 -3.47 -2.03 -8.14
CA GLU A 196 -3.15 -3.36 -8.69
C GLU A 196 -1.99 -4.04 -7.96
N GLY A 197 -1.02 -3.27 -7.45
CA GLY A 197 0.16 -3.79 -6.77
C GLY A 197 1.19 -4.45 -7.71
N ASP A 198 1.11 -4.17 -9.02
CA ASP A 198 2.07 -4.70 -10.01
C ASP A 198 3.24 -3.73 -10.21
N ILE A 199 4.29 -3.92 -9.41
CA ILE A 199 5.51 -3.11 -9.46
C ILE A 199 6.17 -3.17 -10.84
N LYS A 200 6.12 -4.31 -11.52
CA LYS A 200 6.86 -4.50 -12.78
C LYS A 200 6.26 -3.63 -13.87
N VAL A 201 4.93 -3.60 -13.94
CA VAL A 201 4.22 -2.72 -14.86
C VAL A 201 4.33 -1.26 -14.42
N ALA A 202 4.21 -0.97 -13.12
CA ALA A 202 4.34 0.39 -12.61
C ALA A 202 5.70 1.01 -12.96
N HIS A 203 6.79 0.24 -12.92
CA HIS A 203 8.12 0.73 -13.33
C HIS A 203 8.20 1.08 -14.83
N GLN A 204 7.37 0.46 -15.68
CA GLN A 204 7.39 0.73 -17.12
C GLN A 204 6.59 1.97 -17.53
N VAL A 205 5.73 2.48 -16.63
CA VAL A 205 4.97 3.74 -16.80
C VAL A 205 5.90 4.92 -16.53
#